data_AF-A0A3D5HCW7-F1
#
_entry.id   AF-A0A3D5HCW7-F1
#
_cell.length_a   1.000
_cell.length_b   1.000
_cell.length_c   1.000
_cell.angle_alpha   90.00
_cell.angle_beta   90.00
_cell.angle_gamma   90.00
#
_symmetry.space_group_name_H-M   'P 1'
#
loop_
_entity.id
_entity.type
_entity.pdbx_description
1 polymer ?
#
loop_
_entity_poly.entity_id
_entity_poly.type
_entity_poly.pdbx_seq_one_letter_code
_entity_poly.pdbx_strand_id
1 'polypeptide(L)'
;THILELTPDGVRDFAGSYQEYLEKFGDDYLNREQPLSTTIAQTATPESVTQELSYDKRKKMQREISKLKKQATRFESLVEETELKISAIEAKFSIEDFFQQTSADEVQKLQIEKSELNDQLSKNLRQWETSSQNLESLEERFGA
;
A
#
# COMPACT_ATOMS: atom_id res chain seq x y z
N THR A 1 22.87 2.09 -10.75
CA THR A 1 23.79 2.78 -9.82
C THR A 1 24.82 1.76 -9.36
N HIS A 2 26.05 2.16 -9.08
CA HIS A 2 27.11 1.26 -8.59
C HIS A 2 27.71 1.87 -7.34
N ILE A 3 27.99 1.03 -6.34
CA ILE A 3 28.50 1.45 -5.04
C ILE A 3 29.83 0.76 -4.81
N LEU A 4 30.84 1.58 -4.56
CA LEU A 4 32.19 1.13 -4.27
C LEU A 4 32.47 1.44 -2.80
N GLU A 5 32.64 0.38 -2.02
CA GLU A 5 33.03 0.44 -0.62
C GLU A 5 34.54 0.19 -0.49
N LEU A 6 35.24 1.12 0.15
CA LEU A 6 36.68 0.98 0.44
C LEU A 6 36.84 0.57 1.91
N THR A 7 37.05 -0.73 2.13
CA THR A 7 37.37 -1.26 3.46
C THR A 7 38.89 -1.43 3.63
N PRO A 8 39.41 -1.48 4.87
CA PRO A 8 40.82 -1.78 5.11
C PRO A 8 41.28 -3.14 4.56
N ASP A 9 40.35 -4.07 4.37
CA ASP A 9 40.59 -5.44 3.86
C ASP A 9 40.48 -5.52 2.32
N GLY A 10 40.02 -4.45 1.66
CA GLY A 10 39.94 -4.36 0.20
C GLY A 10 38.78 -3.50 -0.31
N VAL A 11 38.69 -3.42 -1.64
CA VAL A 11 37.60 -2.72 -2.33
C VAL A 11 36.48 -3.70 -2.63
N ARG A 12 35.25 -3.35 -2.27
CA ARG A 12 34.03 -4.10 -2.59
C ARG A 12 33.18 -3.32 -3.58
N ASP A 13 32.87 -3.95 -4.71
CA ASP A 13 31.97 -3.41 -5.73
C ASP A 13 30.59 -4.07 -5.60
N PHE A 14 29.57 -3.24 -5.46
CA PHE A 14 28.17 -3.66 -5.43
C PHE A 14 27.42 -3.01 -6.60
N ALA A 15 26.92 -3.86 -7.49
CA ALA A 15 26.04 -3.48 -8.58
C ALA A 15 24.59 -3.41 -8.07
N GLY A 16 24.13 -2.21 -7.74
CA GLY A 16 22.78 -1.96 -7.24
C GLY A 16 22.58 -0.53 -6.73
N SER A 17 21.35 -0.22 -6.35
CA SER A 17 21.02 1.05 -5.71
C SER A 17 21.57 1.14 -4.28
N TYR A 18 21.71 2.37 -3.76
CA TYR A 18 22.20 2.59 -2.39
C TYR A 18 21.29 1.92 -1.35
N GLN A 19 19.99 1.90 -1.64
CA GLN A 19 19.01 1.21 -0.82
C GLN A 19 19.28 -0.30 -0.75
N GLU A 20 19.55 -0.95 -1.89
CA GLU A 20 19.86 -2.38 -1.92
C GLU A 20 21.20 -2.70 -1.24
N TYR A 21 22.18 -1.80 -1.33
CA TYR A 21 23.44 -1.92 -0.59
C TYR A 21 23.20 -1.86 0.92
N LEU A 22 22.40 -0.90 1.39
CA LEU A 22 21.99 -0.81 2.80
C LEU A 22 21.18 -2.03 3.26
N GLU A 23 20.33 -2.61 2.39
CA GLU A 23 19.61 -3.86 2.68
C GLU A 23 20.55 -5.06 2.83
N LYS A 24 21.71 -5.05 2.17
CA LYS A 24 22.65 -6.18 2.15
C LYS A 24 23.76 -6.05 3.19
N PHE A 25 24.21 -4.84 3.49
CA PHE A 25 25.36 -4.57 4.33
C PHE A 25 25.05 -3.73 5.58
N GLY A 26 23.91 -3.04 5.63
CA GLY A 26 23.36 -2.46 6.86
C GLY A 26 24.05 -1.21 7.42
N ASP A 27 25.22 -0.84 6.90
CA ASP A 27 26.00 0.30 7.38
C ASP A 27 25.72 1.56 6.54
N ASP A 28 25.10 2.55 7.16
CA ASP A 28 24.86 3.87 6.55
C ASP A 28 25.99 4.85 6.87
N TYR A 29 26.97 4.92 5.97
CA TYR A 29 28.14 5.79 6.12
C TYR A 29 27.84 7.29 5.88
N LEU A 30 26.62 7.65 5.48
CA LEU A 30 26.22 9.03 5.22
C LEU A 30 25.58 9.72 6.44
N ASN A 31 25.18 8.96 7.46
CA ASN A 31 24.59 9.52 8.68
C ASN A 31 25.65 9.91 9.70
N ARG A 32 25.96 11.21 9.77
CA ARG A 32 26.98 11.78 10.68
C ARG A 32 26.67 11.64 12.18
N GLU A 33 25.46 11.23 12.55
CA GLU A 33 25.05 11.07 13.95
C GLU A 33 25.14 9.62 14.47
N GLN A 34 25.55 8.65 13.63
CA GLN A 34 25.77 7.28 14.08
C GLN A 34 27.26 7.02 14.39
N PRO A 35 27.61 6.50 15.58
CA PRO A 35 28.98 6.09 15.85
C PRO A 35 29.31 4.87 14.99
N LEU A 36 30.33 5.01 14.15
CA LEU A 36 30.87 3.93 13.32
C LEU A 36 31.47 2.84 14.23
N SER A 37 30.80 1.68 14.31
CA SER A 37 31.30 0.52 15.05
C SER A 37 32.39 -0.21 14.27
N THR A 38 33.59 0.38 14.23
CA THR A 38 34.79 -0.37 13.86
C THR A 38 35.34 -1.06 15.10
N THR A 39 34.78 -2.20 15.50
CA THR A 39 35.52 -3.17 16.32
C THR A 39 34.93 -4.58 16.14
N ILE A 40 35.69 -5.42 15.44
CA ILE A 40 35.58 -6.88 15.58
C ILE A 40 36.01 -7.21 17.01
N ALA A 41 35.05 -7.48 17.89
CA ALA A 41 35.29 -8.23 19.12
C ALA A 41 34.00 -8.86 19.63
N GLN A 42 34.01 -10.19 19.60
CA GLN A 42 33.14 -11.13 20.29
C GLN A 42 32.57 -10.56 21.61
N THR A 43 31.25 -10.41 21.70
CA THR A 43 30.43 -10.64 22.90
C THR A 43 28.97 -10.45 22.50
N ALA A 44 28.09 -11.36 22.92
CA ALA A 44 26.65 -11.21 22.77
C ALA A 44 26.20 -10.04 23.65
N THR A 45 26.15 -8.83 23.07
CA THR A 45 25.65 -7.60 23.68
C THR A 45 24.21 -7.32 23.21
N PRO A 46 23.41 -6.58 23.99
CA PRO A 46 21.97 -6.34 23.73
C PRO A 46 21.64 -5.60 22.42
N GLU A 47 22.65 -5.18 21.64
CA GLU A 47 22.51 -4.50 20.35
C GLU A 47 21.98 -5.39 19.22
N SER A 48 22.26 -6.70 19.25
CA SER A 48 21.71 -7.62 18.25
C SER A 48 20.18 -7.73 18.37
N VAL A 49 19.65 -7.65 19.60
CA VAL A 49 18.21 -7.74 19.87
C VAL A 49 17.50 -6.47 19.44
N THR A 50 18.09 -5.29 19.63
CA THR A 50 17.51 -4.02 19.14
C THR A 50 17.57 -3.90 17.61
N GLN A 51 18.61 -4.43 16.96
CA GLN A 51 18.72 -4.49 15.50
C GLN A 51 17.74 -5.51 14.87
N GLU A 52 17.57 -6.68 15.48
CA GLU A 52 16.59 -7.69 15.05
C GLU A 52 15.15 -7.17 15.21
N LEU A 53 14.84 -6.49 16.33
CA LEU A 53 13.57 -5.79 16.53
C LEU A 53 13.33 -4.68 15.49
N SER A 54 14.38 -4.03 14.96
CA SER A 54 14.28 -3.02 13.90
C SER A 54 14.01 -3.65 12.53
N TYR A 55 14.66 -4.78 12.21
CA TYR A 55 14.41 -5.52 10.97
C TYR A 55 12.99 -6.12 10.93
N ASP A 56 12.55 -6.77 12.01
CA ASP A 56 11.20 -7.32 12.09
C ASP A 56 10.12 -6.24 12.01
N LYS A 57 10.36 -5.06 12.59
CA LYS A 57 9.45 -3.91 12.45
C LYS A 57 9.37 -3.45 11.00
N ARG A 58 10.49 -3.23 10.32
CA ARG A 58 10.53 -2.83 8.90
C ARG A 58 9.84 -3.84 7.99
N LYS A 59 10.11 -5.13 8.19
CA LYS A 59 9.48 -6.22 7.43
C LYS A 59 7.96 -6.30 7.66
N LYS A 60 7.50 -6.13 8.91
CA LYS A 60 6.06 -6.07 9.22
C LYS A 60 5.40 -4.89 8.51
N MET A 61 6.04 -3.74 8.47
CA MET A 61 5.49 -2.57 7.80
C MET A 61 5.44 -2.72 6.28
N GLN A 62 6.49 -3.23 5.65
CA GLN A 62 6.48 -3.45 4.21
C GLN A 62 5.33 -4.40 3.80
N ARG A 63 5.02 -5.39 4.65
CA ARG A 63 3.85 -6.25 4.49
C ARG A 63 2.54 -5.46 4.64
N GLU A 64 2.41 -4.60 5.65
CA GLU A 64 1.21 -3.77 5.83
C GLU A 64 1.03 -2.76 4.69
N ILE A 65 2.09 -2.09 4.22
CA ILE A 65 2.05 -1.20 3.04
C ILE A 65 1.60 -1.99 1.81
N SER A 66 2.20 -3.16 1.56
CA SER A 66 1.83 -4.00 0.41
C SER A 66 0.37 -4.45 0.50
N LYS A 67 -0.11 -4.76 1.71
CA LYS A 67 -1.50 -5.14 1.96
C LYS A 67 -2.45 -3.97 1.74
N LEU A 68 -2.15 -2.77 2.25
CA LEU A 68 -2.94 -1.56 2.05
C LEU A 68 -2.99 -1.17 0.58
N LYS A 69 -1.86 -1.23 -0.14
CA LYS A 69 -1.81 -1.02 -1.60
C LYS A 69 -2.75 -1.99 -2.33
N LYS A 70 -2.66 -3.29 -2.02
CA LYS A 70 -3.53 -4.30 -2.61
C LYS A 70 -5.01 -4.10 -2.26
N GLN A 71 -5.32 -3.62 -1.06
CA GLN A 71 -6.68 -3.27 -0.65
C GLN A 71 -7.20 -2.07 -1.44
N ALA A 72 -6.40 -1.01 -1.57
CA ALA A 72 -6.76 0.17 -2.36
C ALA A 72 -7.06 -0.21 -3.82
N THR A 73 -6.17 -0.94 -4.49
CA THR A 73 -6.41 -1.38 -5.88
C THR A 73 -7.65 -2.26 -6.00
N ARG A 74 -7.93 -3.10 -5.00
CA ARG A 74 -9.13 -3.94 -4.99
C ARG A 74 -10.41 -3.11 -4.88
N PHE A 75 -10.43 -2.11 -3.99
CA PHE A 75 -11.60 -1.24 -3.83
C PHE A 75 -11.81 -0.36 -5.05
N GLU A 76 -10.74 0.08 -5.71
CA GLU A 76 -10.83 0.82 -6.98
C GLU A 76 -11.51 -0.01 -8.09
N SER A 77 -11.09 -1.27 -8.29
CA SER A 77 -11.79 -2.16 -9.23
C SER A 77 -13.25 -2.43 -8.84
N LEU A 78 -13.54 -2.53 -7.54
CA LEU A 78 -14.91 -2.75 -7.06
C LEU A 78 -15.79 -1.51 -7.25
N VAL A 79 -15.24 -0.31 -7.09
CA VAL A 79 -15.87 0.97 -7.40
C VAL A 79 -16.24 1.01 -8.88
N GLU A 80 -15.30 0.75 -9.78
CA GLU A 80 -15.53 0.71 -11.23
C GLU A 80 -16.65 -0.27 -11.60
N GLU A 81 -16.62 -1.49 -11.05
CA GLU A 81 -17.67 -2.49 -11.31
C GLU A 81 -19.05 -2.02 -10.81
N THR A 82 -19.10 -1.36 -9.64
CA THR A 82 -20.35 -0.87 -9.05
C THR A 82 -20.92 0.30 -9.87
N GLU A 83 -20.07 1.21 -10.32
CA GLU A 83 -20.45 2.34 -11.18
C GLU A 83 -20.99 1.86 -12.54
N LEU A 84 -20.34 0.85 -13.14
CA LEU A 84 -20.83 0.24 -14.38
C LEU A 84 -22.22 -0.38 -14.21
N LYS A 85 -22.49 -1.05 -13.08
CA LYS A 85 -23.82 -1.61 -12.79
C LYS A 85 -24.86 -0.52 -12.62
N ILE A 86 -24.55 0.55 -11.89
CA ILE A 86 -25.45 1.71 -11.73
C ILE A 86 -25.75 2.33 -13.09
N SER A 87 -24.72 2.58 -13.89
CA SER A 87 -24.85 3.15 -15.24
C SER A 87 -25.71 2.26 -16.15
N ALA A 88 -25.57 0.93 -16.05
CA ALA A 88 -26.40 0.00 -16.81
C ALA A 88 -27.90 0.07 -16.41
N ILE A 89 -28.20 0.29 -15.13
CA ILE A 89 -29.59 0.52 -14.67
C ILE A 89 -30.10 1.88 -15.16
N GLU A 90 -29.28 2.93 -15.07
CA GLU A 90 -29.64 4.26 -15.56
C GLU A 90 -29.85 4.32 -17.06
N ALA A 91 -29.08 3.55 -17.83
CA ALA A 91 -29.26 3.40 -19.27
C ALA A 91 -30.62 2.78 -19.61
N LYS A 92 -31.06 1.77 -18.83
CA LYS A 92 -32.41 1.19 -18.97
C LYS A 92 -33.50 2.22 -18.66
N PHE A 93 -33.33 3.01 -17.61
CA PHE A 93 -34.26 4.08 -17.25
C PHE A 93 -34.27 5.25 -18.24
N SER A 94 -33.23 5.42 -19.04
CA SER A 94 -33.17 6.46 -20.07
C SER A 94 -33.98 6.11 -21.33
N ILE A 95 -34.46 4.87 -21.46
CA ILE A 95 -35.31 4.45 -22.58
C ILE A 95 -36.72 4.98 -22.35
N GLU A 96 -37.22 5.80 -23.28
CA GLU A 96 -38.48 6.56 -23.14
C GLU A 96 -39.72 5.67 -22.92
N ASP A 97 -39.77 4.51 -23.57
CA ASP A 97 -40.87 3.55 -23.42
C ASP A 97 -40.72 2.61 -22.20
N PHE A 98 -39.60 2.66 -21.48
CA PHE A 98 -39.30 1.70 -20.43
C PHE A 98 -40.34 1.72 -19.31
N PHE A 99 -40.72 2.91 -18.85
CA PHE A 99 -41.73 3.07 -17.79
C PHE A 99 -43.16 2.81 -18.27
N GLN A 100 -43.38 2.78 -19.59
CA GLN A 100 -44.69 2.43 -20.18
C GLN A 100 -44.83 0.91 -20.36
N GLN A 101 -43.73 0.20 -20.62
CA GLN A 101 -43.71 -1.24 -20.86
C GLN A 101 -43.44 -2.07 -19.60
N THR A 102 -42.71 -1.51 -18.63
CA THR A 102 -42.28 -2.21 -17.41
C THR A 102 -43.30 -2.00 -16.30
N SER A 103 -43.57 -3.05 -15.54
CA SER A 103 -44.49 -2.96 -14.40
C SER A 103 -43.91 -2.09 -13.28
N ALA A 104 -44.78 -1.45 -12.48
CA ALA A 104 -44.34 -0.63 -11.35
C ALA A 104 -43.50 -1.42 -10.33
N ASP A 105 -43.77 -2.71 -10.15
CA ASP A 105 -43.03 -3.61 -9.26
C ASP A 105 -41.58 -3.83 -9.74
N GLU A 106 -41.39 -4.05 -11.05
CA GLU A 106 -40.06 -4.19 -11.64
C GLU A 106 -39.25 -2.89 -11.62
N VAL A 107 -39.91 -1.75 -11.85
CA VAL A 107 -39.27 -0.43 -11.71
C VAL A 107 -38.81 -0.21 -10.26
N GLN A 108 -39.67 -0.51 -9.28
CA GLN A 108 -39.30 -0.41 -7.87
C GLN A 108 -38.14 -1.33 -7.51
N LYS A 109 -38.13 -2.56 -8.01
CA LYS A 109 -37.02 -3.50 -7.80
C LYS A 109 -35.69 -2.93 -8.32
N LEU A 110 -35.68 -2.39 -9.54
CA LEU A 110 -34.48 -1.78 -10.11
C LEU A 110 -34.04 -0.51 -9.37
N GLN A 111 -34.99 0.25 -8.82
CA GLN A 111 -34.68 1.43 -8.02
C GLN A 111 -34.10 1.06 -6.65
N ILE A 112 -34.59 0.00 -6.02
CA ILE A 112 -34.00 -0.57 -4.79
C ILE A 112 -32.59 -1.08 -5.09
N GLU A 113 -32.41 -1.82 -6.18
CA GLU A 113 -31.10 -2.31 -6.61
C GLU A 113 -30.11 -1.16 -6.84
N LYS A 114 -30.53 -0.10 -7.54
CA LYS A 114 -29.72 1.12 -7.71
C LYS A 114 -29.36 1.78 -6.38
N SER A 115 -30.29 1.83 -5.43
CA SER A 115 -30.03 2.39 -4.09
C SER A 115 -28.98 1.56 -3.33
N GLU A 116 -29.13 0.24 -3.34
CA GLU A 116 -28.18 -0.68 -2.68
C GLU A 116 -26.79 -0.60 -3.32
N LEU A 117 -26.71 -0.51 -4.66
CA LEU A 117 -25.45 -0.32 -5.36
C LEU A 117 -24.80 1.03 -5.02
N ASN A 118 -25.57 2.11 -4.89
CA ASN A 118 -25.05 3.41 -4.44
C ASN A 118 -24.53 3.36 -2.98
N ASP A 119 -25.21 2.63 -2.11
CA ASP A 119 -24.74 2.41 -0.74
C ASP A 119 -23.44 1.59 -0.72
N GLN A 120 -23.33 0.57 -1.57
CA GLN A 120 -22.10 -0.21 -1.75
C GLN A 120 -20.97 0.65 -2.31
N LEU A 121 -21.22 1.47 -3.33
CA LEU A 121 -20.26 2.40 -3.90
C LEU A 121 -19.72 3.35 -2.83
N SER A 122 -20.61 3.95 -2.04
CA SER A 122 -20.26 4.85 -0.94
C SER A 122 -19.40 4.14 0.13
N LYS A 123 -19.74 2.89 0.47
CA LYS A 123 -18.95 2.08 1.41
C LYS A 123 -17.56 1.78 0.83
N ASN A 124 -17.47 1.38 -0.44
CA ASN A 124 -16.20 1.05 -1.10
C ASN A 124 -15.28 2.27 -1.19
N LEU A 125 -15.82 3.44 -1.54
CA LEU A 125 -15.08 4.69 -1.56
C LEU A 125 -14.51 5.05 -0.18
N ARG A 126 -15.31 4.93 0.88
CA ARG A 126 -14.82 5.15 2.26
C ARG A 126 -13.71 4.18 2.65
N GLN A 127 -13.82 2.91 2.26
CA GLN A 127 -12.78 1.91 2.55
C GLN A 127 -11.50 2.17 1.76
N TRP A 128 -11.62 2.60 0.50
CA TRP A 128 -10.49 3.02 -0.31
C TRP A 128 -9.79 4.24 0.30
N GLU A 129 -10.55 5.26 0.67
CA GLU A 129 -10.04 6.48 1.31
C GLU A 129 -9.31 6.14 2.61
N THR A 130 -9.93 5.34 3.48
CA THR A 130 -9.30 4.88 4.73
C THR A 130 -8.02 4.10 4.47
N SER A 131 -8.00 3.20 3.48
CA SER A 131 -6.81 2.41 3.14
C SER A 131 -5.68 3.30 2.61
N SER A 132 -6.02 4.31 1.81
CA SER A 132 -5.07 5.26 1.23
C SER A 132 -4.49 6.22 2.28
N GLN A 133 -5.34 6.76 3.16
CA GLN A 133 -4.88 7.59 4.30
C GLN A 133 -3.99 6.81 5.26
N ASN A 134 -4.32 5.54 5.54
CA ASN A 134 -3.49 4.68 6.37
C ASN A 134 -2.14 4.40 5.71
N LEU A 135 -2.11 4.19 4.40
CA LEU A 135 -0.90 4.01 3.62
C LEU A 135 -0.03 5.27 3.69
N GLU A 136 -0.60 6.44 3.42
CA GLU A 136 0.10 7.73 3.50
C GLU A 136 0.65 7.97 4.90
N SER A 137 -0.16 7.77 5.94
CA SER A 137 0.27 7.89 7.35
C SER A 137 1.41 6.91 7.69
N LEU A 138 1.42 5.71 7.10
CA LEU A 138 2.49 4.71 7.26
C LEU A 138 3.74 5.07 6.46
N GLU A 139 3.60 5.72 5.32
CA GLU A 139 4.74 6.21 4.54
C GLU A 139 5.36 7.45 5.21
N GLU A 140 4.57 8.40 5.72
CA GLU A 140 5.04 9.59 6.43
C GLU A 140 5.77 9.28 7.74
N ARG A 141 5.25 8.36 8.56
CA ARG A 141 5.85 8.00 9.85
C ARG A 141 7.23 7.35 9.75
N PHE A 142 7.62 6.92 8.56
CA PHE A 142 8.84 6.12 8.34
C PHE A 142 9.68 6.59 7.15
N GLY A 143 9.16 7.52 6.34
CA GLY A 143 9.88 8.26 5.30
C GLY A 143 10.45 9.59 5.78
N ALA A 144 10.28 9.94 7.06
CA ALA A 144 10.93 11.06 7.76
C ALA A 144 11.97 10.54 8.75
#